data_AF-A0A4R4YV94-F1
#
_entry.id   AF-A0A4R4YV94-F1
#
_cell.length_a   1.000
_cell.length_b   1.000
_cell.length_c   1.000
_cell.angle_alpha   90.00
_cell.angle_beta   90.00
_cell.angle_gamma   90.00
#
_symmetry.space_group_name_H-M   'P 1'
#
loop_
_entity.id
_entity.type
_entity.pdbx_description
1 polymer ?
#
loop_
_entity_poly.entity_id
_entity_poly.type
_entity_poly.pdbx_seq_one_letter_code
_entity_poly.pdbx_strand_id
1 'polypeptide(L)'
;MRLQTNHGTLEWDGAGTIRVQYDGPLGERVIPVEALSAVRVSAVLEFELREHADPLLSVSGGAYQSIYQFEVADLAAAERLASEIRIARARRAVPETAAPTWLVAPPLAADALEGKDATVAVANGLLMFAYPWSASRRKKADGNPRSIALIDIVGVEWRPCVGRRSGFVRVSTARTPIDRPRPKHDPAAVRTAVEGETDALFFAARLLTRIQP
;
A
#
# COMPACT_ATOMS: atom_id res chain seq x y z
N MET A 1 -8.21 -0.06 25.14
CA MET A 1 -9.64 0.14 24.82
C MET A 1 -9.97 -0.53 23.49
N ARG A 2 -11.16 -1.10 23.32
CA ARG A 2 -11.56 -1.83 22.11
C ARG A 2 -12.84 -1.25 21.51
N LEU A 3 -12.90 -1.08 20.18
CA LEU A 3 -14.07 -0.62 19.43
C LEU A 3 -14.37 -1.59 18.28
N GLN A 4 -15.67 -1.83 18.04
CA GLN A 4 -16.15 -2.52 16.84
C GLN A 4 -16.45 -1.50 15.75
N THR A 5 -16.11 -1.83 14.51
CA THR A 5 -16.21 -0.94 13.34
C THR A 5 -16.77 -1.68 12.12
N ASN A 6 -17.12 -0.95 11.07
CA ASN A 6 -17.48 -1.52 9.75
C ASN A 6 -16.37 -2.37 9.11
N HIS A 7 -15.11 -2.16 9.49
CA HIS A 7 -13.96 -2.85 8.92
C HIS A 7 -13.44 -4.01 9.79
N GLY A 8 -13.95 -4.15 11.02
CA GLY A 8 -13.50 -5.13 12.01
C GLY A 8 -13.29 -4.49 13.39
N THR A 9 -12.27 -4.94 14.13
CA THR A 9 -11.99 -4.46 15.50
C THR A 9 -10.81 -3.50 15.54
N LEU A 10 -10.94 -2.42 16.31
CA LEU A 10 -9.85 -1.54 16.69
C LEU A 10 -9.51 -1.71 18.18
N GLU A 11 -8.23 -1.87 18.50
CA GLU A 11 -7.71 -1.94 19.86
C GLU A 11 -6.60 -0.92 20.09
N TRP A 12 -6.74 -0.16 21.17
CA TRP A 12 -5.76 0.81 21.66
C TRP A 12 -5.10 0.30 22.94
N ASP A 13 -3.76 0.32 22.97
CA ASP A 13 -2.96 -0.22 24.07
C ASP A 13 -2.82 0.74 25.28
N GLY A 14 -3.26 2.00 25.15
CA GLY A 14 -3.12 3.02 26.20
C GLY A 14 -1.79 3.78 26.18
N ALA A 15 -0.84 3.42 25.33
CA ALA A 15 0.54 3.93 25.38
C ALA A 15 1.02 4.55 24.06
N GLY A 16 0.63 4.00 22.92
CA GLY A 16 1.07 4.50 21.62
C GLY A 16 0.88 3.58 20.43
N THR A 17 0.16 2.47 20.56
CA THR A 17 -0.09 1.57 19.45
C THR A 17 -1.56 1.24 19.31
N ILE A 18 -2.04 1.36 18.09
CA ILE A 18 -3.38 0.99 17.68
C ILE A 18 -3.27 -0.26 16.82
N ARG A 19 -3.97 -1.32 17.19
CA ARG A 19 -4.13 -2.53 16.37
C ARG A 19 -5.49 -2.50 15.71
N VAL A 20 -5.52 -2.70 14.39
CA VAL A 20 -6.75 -2.84 13.63
C VAL A 20 -6.78 -4.24 13.06
N GLN A 21 -7.72 -5.05 13.51
CA GLN A 21 -8.01 -6.35 12.95
C GLN A 21 -9.11 -6.18 11.90
N TYR A 22 -8.73 -6.20 10.63
CA TYR A 22 -9.68 -6.12 9.52
C TYR A 22 -10.35 -7.48 9.29
N ASP A 23 -11.64 -7.47 8.93
CA ASP A 23 -12.40 -8.67 8.55
C ASP A 23 -12.02 -9.20 7.16
N GLY A 24 -11.30 -8.41 6.38
CA GLY A 24 -10.88 -8.70 5.01
C GLY A 24 -9.39 -9.03 4.85
N PRO A 25 -8.87 -9.02 3.60
CA PRO A 25 -7.53 -9.47 3.29
C PRO A 25 -6.40 -8.60 3.88
N LEU A 26 -6.72 -7.39 4.36
CA LEU A 26 -5.76 -6.53 5.06
C LEU A 26 -5.21 -7.16 6.35
N GLY A 27 -5.94 -8.10 6.96
CA GLY A 27 -5.51 -8.79 8.17
C GLY A 27 -5.32 -7.85 9.37
N GLU A 28 -4.33 -8.14 10.22
CA GLU A 28 -3.95 -7.23 11.31
C GLU A 28 -3.04 -6.10 10.78
N ARG A 29 -3.34 -4.87 11.19
CA ARG A 29 -2.45 -3.73 11.01
C ARG A 29 -2.10 -3.10 12.35
N VAL A 30 -0.82 -2.85 12.56
CA VAL A 30 -0.29 -2.18 13.75
C VAL A 30 0.11 -0.76 13.36
N ILE A 31 -0.50 0.23 14.02
CA ILE A 31 -0.36 1.65 13.72
C ILE A 31 0.21 2.35 14.96
N PRO A 32 1.51 2.69 14.97
CA PRO A 32 2.06 3.52 16.03
C PRO A 32 1.49 4.95 15.92
N VAL A 33 1.31 5.65 17.05
CA VAL A 33 0.79 7.03 17.04
C VAL A 33 1.70 8.00 16.27
N GLU A 34 2.97 7.67 16.15
CA GLU A 34 3.97 8.35 15.32
C GLU A 34 3.62 8.34 13.83
N ALA A 35 2.80 7.38 13.37
CA ALA A 35 2.33 7.31 12.00
C ALA A 35 1.19 8.30 11.71
N LEU A 36 0.55 8.87 12.73
CA LEU A 36 -0.65 9.68 12.58
C LEU A 36 -0.31 11.18 12.46
N SER A 37 -0.85 11.84 11.44
CA SER A 37 -0.90 13.31 11.35
C SER A 37 -2.09 13.85 12.13
N ALA A 38 -3.24 13.17 12.08
CA ALA A 38 -4.43 13.58 12.80
C ALA A 38 -5.33 12.41 13.17
N VAL A 39 -6.17 12.63 14.19
CA VAL A 39 -7.32 11.77 14.50
C VAL A 39 -8.56 12.64 14.64
N ARG A 40 -9.55 12.41 13.79
CA ARG A 40 -10.81 13.16 13.75
C ARG A 40 -11.97 12.24 14.09
N VAL A 41 -12.96 12.80 14.77
CA VAL A 41 -14.24 12.13 15.00
C VAL A 41 -15.33 13.07 14.52
N SER A 42 -16.21 12.55 13.67
CA SER A 42 -17.40 13.26 13.20
C SER A 42 -18.56 12.25 13.15
N ALA A 43 -19.03 11.87 11.96
CA ALA A 43 -19.88 10.70 11.76
C ALA A 43 -19.09 9.38 11.83
N VAL A 44 -17.77 9.44 11.57
CA VAL A 44 -16.84 8.31 11.61
C VAL A 44 -15.60 8.69 12.41
N LEU A 45 -14.88 7.69 12.91
CA LEU A 45 -13.53 7.83 13.44
C LEU A 45 -12.53 7.74 12.28
N GLU A 46 -11.74 8.79 12.06
CA GLU A 46 -10.79 8.86 10.96
C GLU A 46 -9.36 8.98 11.50
N PHE A 47 -8.48 8.10 10.99
CA PHE A 47 -7.04 8.20 11.16
C PHE A 47 -6.42 8.78 9.90
N GLU A 48 -5.83 9.97 10.03
CA GLU A 48 -5.02 10.56 8.98
C GLU A 48 -3.56 10.18 9.26
N LEU A 49 -2.92 9.51 8.31
CA LEU A 49 -1.52 9.10 8.41
C LEU A 49 -0.62 10.18 7.81
N ARG A 50 0.57 10.32 8.38
CA ARG A 50 1.63 11.14 7.81
C ARG A 50 2.04 10.58 6.45
N GLU A 51 2.45 11.47 5.56
CA GLU A 51 3.07 11.08 4.30
C GLU A 51 4.25 10.13 4.59
N HIS A 52 4.46 9.11 3.74
CA HIS A 52 5.49 8.08 3.90
C HIS A 52 5.36 7.18 5.16
N ALA A 53 4.27 7.25 5.92
CA ALA A 53 4.09 6.36 7.08
C ALA A 53 3.58 4.96 6.71
N ASP A 54 2.76 4.85 5.66
CA ASP A 54 2.18 3.58 5.19
C ASP A 54 2.45 3.37 3.69
N PRO A 55 3.23 2.34 3.30
CA PRO A 55 3.53 2.04 1.90
C PRO A 55 2.28 1.71 1.08
N LEU A 56 1.21 1.19 1.69
CA LEU A 56 -0.04 0.89 1.01
C LEU A 56 -0.74 2.18 0.53
N LEU A 57 -0.77 3.22 1.36
CA LEU A 57 -1.33 4.52 0.98
C LEU A 57 -0.45 5.23 -0.07
N SER A 58 0.88 5.15 0.09
CA SER A 58 1.83 5.72 -0.89
C SER A 58 1.67 5.10 -2.28
N VAL A 59 1.57 3.78 -2.38
CA VAL A 59 1.40 3.09 -3.68
C VAL A 59 0.03 3.32 -4.29
N SER A 60 -1.03 3.38 -3.48
CA SER A 60 -2.41 3.59 -3.96
C SER A 60 -2.71 5.04 -4.36
N GLY A 61 -1.83 5.99 -4.03
CA GLY A 61 -2.03 7.41 -4.32
C GLY A 61 -3.30 7.97 -3.67
N GLY A 62 -3.65 7.46 -2.49
CA GLY A 62 -4.84 7.87 -1.74
C GLY A 62 -6.14 7.11 -2.08
N ALA A 63 -6.15 6.27 -3.12
CA ALA A 63 -7.34 5.52 -3.53
C ALA A 63 -7.84 4.51 -2.47
N TYR A 64 -7.02 4.22 -1.45
CA TYR A 64 -7.33 3.31 -0.34
C TYR A 64 -7.37 4.00 1.04
N GLN A 65 -7.55 5.33 1.10
CA GLN A 65 -7.62 6.05 2.38
C GLN A 65 -8.81 5.63 3.26
N SER A 66 -9.90 5.15 2.65
CA SER A 66 -11.10 4.73 3.37
C SER A 66 -10.86 3.60 4.38
N ILE A 67 -9.78 2.82 4.25
CA ILE A 67 -9.44 1.75 5.21
C ILE A 67 -9.14 2.30 6.62
N TYR A 68 -8.90 3.60 6.74
CA TYR A 68 -8.64 4.31 8.00
C TYR A 68 -9.82 5.19 8.43
N GLN A 69 -10.98 5.01 7.82
CA GLN A 69 -12.24 5.63 8.18
C GLN A 69 -13.17 4.56 8.76
N PHE A 70 -13.42 4.63 10.06
CA PHE A 70 -14.13 3.63 10.83
C PHE A 70 -15.52 4.13 11.22
N GLU A 71 -16.56 3.51 10.67
CA GLU A 71 -17.90 3.66 11.21
C GLU A 71 -17.97 2.93 12.55
N VAL A 72 -18.49 3.59 13.58
CA VAL A 72 -18.54 3.07 14.95
C VAL A 72 -19.96 3.12 15.48
N ALA A 73 -20.35 2.13 16.27
CA ALA A 73 -21.67 2.13 16.91
C ALA A 73 -21.76 3.15 18.08
N ASP A 74 -20.65 3.38 18.79
CA ASP A 74 -20.57 4.28 19.94
C ASP A 74 -19.61 5.45 19.64
N LEU A 75 -20.17 6.58 19.21
CA LEU A 75 -19.41 7.81 18.96
C LEU A 75 -18.76 8.38 20.22
N ALA A 76 -19.36 8.21 21.40
CA ALA A 76 -18.76 8.69 22.65
C ALA A 76 -17.51 7.88 23.00
N ALA A 77 -17.52 6.57 22.75
CA ALA A 77 -16.32 5.74 22.89
C ALA A 77 -15.23 6.09 21.85
N ALA A 78 -15.62 6.43 20.61
CA ALA A 78 -14.68 6.92 19.61
C ALA A 78 -14.07 8.29 19.95
N GLU A 79 -14.84 9.22 20.49
CA GLU A 79 -14.31 10.52 20.97
C GLU A 79 -13.31 10.33 22.10
N ARG A 80 -13.60 9.44 23.06
CA ARG A 80 -12.64 9.08 24.11
C ARG A 80 -11.35 8.51 23.53
N LEU A 81 -11.47 7.61 22.55
CA LEU A 81 -10.32 7.01 21.87
C LEU A 81 -9.46 8.06 21.19
N ALA A 82 -10.10 8.91 20.39
CA ALA A 82 -9.41 9.97 19.67
C ALA A 82 -8.71 10.93 20.62
N SER A 83 -9.34 11.28 21.74
CA SER A 83 -8.73 12.10 22.78
C SER A 83 -7.47 11.45 23.35
N GLU A 84 -7.53 10.16 23.73
CA GLU A 84 -6.36 9.43 24.23
C GLU A 84 -5.22 9.35 23.20
N ILE A 85 -5.53 9.09 21.93
CA ILE A 85 -4.53 9.05 20.86
C ILE A 85 -3.91 10.45 20.66
N ARG A 86 -4.71 11.52 20.64
CA ARG A 86 -4.19 12.90 20.53
C ARG A 86 -3.26 13.24 21.69
N ILE A 87 -3.61 12.85 22.92
CA ILE A 87 -2.77 13.03 24.11
C ILE A 87 -1.45 12.25 23.96
N ALA A 88 -1.51 10.98 23.53
CA ALA A 88 -0.31 10.16 23.32
C ALA A 88 0.60 10.76 22.23
N ARG A 89 0.02 11.20 21.12
CA ARG A 89 0.72 11.88 20.01
C ARG A 89 1.43 13.15 20.47
N ALA A 90 0.75 13.99 21.25
CA ALA A 90 1.34 15.20 21.84
C ALA A 90 2.49 14.88 22.81
N ARG A 91 2.32 13.85 23.67
CA ARG A 91 3.36 13.40 24.59
C ARG A 91 4.62 12.89 23.88
N ARG A 92 4.46 12.25 22.71
CA ARG A 92 5.57 11.76 21.89
C ARG A 92 6.15 12.80 20.94
N ALA A 93 5.64 14.04 20.98
CA ALA A 93 6.07 15.14 20.11
C ALA A 93 6.10 14.73 18.62
N VAL A 94 5.07 14.01 18.17
CA VAL A 94 4.99 13.53 16.78
C VAL A 94 4.93 14.74 15.84
N PRO A 95 5.86 14.86 14.87
CA PRO A 95 5.88 15.99 13.96
C PRO A 95 4.81 15.88 12.87
N GLU A 96 4.44 17.02 12.29
CA GLU A 96 3.50 17.10 11.15
C GLU A 96 4.17 16.81 9.79
N THR A 97 5.49 16.61 9.76
CA THR A 97 6.24 16.32 8.53
C THR A 97 6.06 14.87 8.08
N ALA A 98 6.43 14.55 6.84
CA ALA A 98 6.52 13.18 6.36
C ALA A 98 7.32 12.28 7.34
N ALA A 99 6.95 11.00 7.41
CA ALA A 99 7.68 10.00 8.16
C ALA A 99 9.04 9.74 7.48
N PRO A 100 10.13 9.63 8.24
CA PRO A 100 11.45 9.37 7.67
C PRO A 100 11.61 7.92 7.16
N THR A 101 10.74 7.01 7.63
CA THR A 101 10.70 5.59 7.30
C THR A 101 9.24 5.12 7.31
N TRP A 102 8.98 3.92 6.77
CA TRP A 102 7.68 3.28 6.94
C TRP A 102 7.45 2.96 8.43
N LEU A 103 6.31 3.41 8.95
CA LEU A 103 5.92 3.19 10.35
C LEU A 103 4.83 2.12 10.48
N VAL A 104 4.08 1.89 9.39
CA VAL A 104 3.09 0.83 9.27
C VAL A 104 3.62 -0.22 8.31
N ALA A 105 3.58 -1.49 8.71
CA ALA A 105 3.95 -2.58 7.83
C ALA A 105 2.97 -2.68 6.63
N PRO A 106 3.46 -3.04 5.43
CA PRO A 106 2.59 -3.39 4.32
C PRO A 106 1.80 -4.66 4.70
N PRO A 107 0.60 -4.86 4.14
CA PRO A 107 -0.12 -6.12 4.27
C PRO A 107 0.75 -7.31 3.80
N LEU A 108 0.46 -8.50 4.34
CA LEU A 108 1.13 -9.71 3.88
C LEU A 108 0.83 -9.93 2.39
N ALA A 109 1.88 -10.13 1.61
CA ALA A 109 1.80 -10.33 0.16
C ALA A 109 2.74 -11.47 -0.25
N ALA A 110 2.45 -12.15 -1.35
CA ALA A 110 3.39 -13.10 -1.94
C ALA A 110 4.63 -12.39 -2.51
N ASP A 111 5.73 -13.13 -2.69
CA ASP A 111 6.93 -12.64 -3.38
C ASP A 111 6.77 -12.64 -4.91
N ALA A 112 5.66 -13.17 -5.41
CA ALA A 112 5.31 -13.17 -6.81
C ALA A 112 3.88 -12.65 -7.01
N LEU A 113 3.66 -11.99 -8.14
CA LEU A 113 2.36 -11.52 -8.62
C LEU A 113 2.14 -12.08 -10.02
N GLU A 114 1.04 -12.81 -10.19
CA GLU A 114 0.58 -13.27 -11.49
C GLU A 114 -0.33 -12.21 -12.12
N GLY A 115 0.11 -11.65 -13.25
CA GLY A 115 -0.67 -10.72 -14.04
C GLY A 115 -1.18 -11.33 -15.34
N LYS A 116 -1.97 -10.56 -16.07
CA LYS A 116 -2.57 -10.96 -17.35
C LYS A 116 -1.53 -11.16 -18.45
N ASP A 117 -0.40 -10.46 -18.36
CA ASP A 117 0.59 -10.36 -19.44
C ASP A 117 2.04 -10.39 -18.94
N ALA A 118 2.25 -10.75 -17.67
CA ALA A 118 3.53 -11.10 -17.07
C ALA A 118 3.29 -11.73 -15.68
N THR A 119 4.17 -12.63 -15.27
CA THR A 119 4.40 -12.95 -13.86
C THR A 119 5.60 -12.15 -13.39
N VAL A 120 5.49 -11.47 -12.26
CA VAL A 120 6.60 -10.74 -11.64
C VAL A 120 6.95 -11.36 -10.30
N ALA A 121 8.23 -11.54 -10.01
CA ALA A 121 8.70 -12.14 -8.77
C ALA A 121 9.92 -11.41 -8.22
N VAL A 122 10.00 -11.29 -6.89
CA VAL A 122 11.15 -10.71 -6.19
C VAL A 122 12.00 -11.82 -5.61
N ALA A 123 13.24 -11.93 -6.08
CA ALA A 123 14.21 -12.91 -5.58
C ALA A 123 15.63 -12.35 -5.67
N ASN A 124 16.46 -12.64 -4.67
CA ASN A 124 17.90 -12.32 -4.68
C ASN A 124 18.23 -10.84 -5.01
N GLY A 125 17.43 -9.90 -4.51
CA GLY A 125 17.62 -8.47 -4.78
C GLY A 125 17.23 -8.03 -6.20
N LEU A 126 16.53 -8.88 -6.94
CA LEU A 126 16.03 -8.62 -8.30
C LEU A 126 14.50 -8.69 -8.35
N LEU A 127 13.92 -7.86 -9.21
CA LEU A 127 12.56 -7.99 -9.71
C LEU A 127 12.60 -8.64 -11.09
N MET A 128 12.09 -9.87 -11.19
CA MET A 128 12.08 -10.66 -12.42
C MET A 128 10.70 -10.61 -13.08
N PHE A 129 10.66 -10.35 -14.38
CA PHE A 129 9.46 -10.40 -15.20
C PHE A 129 9.57 -11.60 -16.15
N ALA A 130 8.60 -12.51 -16.08
CA ALA A 130 8.41 -13.59 -17.03
C ALA A 130 7.15 -13.32 -17.87
N TYR A 131 7.30 -13.21 -19.17
CA TYR A 131 6.21 -12.89 -20.09
C TYR A 131 5.67 -14.15 -20.78
N PRO A 132 4.34 -14.36 -20.82
CA PRO A 132 3.78 -15.46 -21.58
C PRO A 132 4.00 -15.28 -23.09
N TRP A 133 3.85 -16.36 -23.85
CA TRP A 133 3.98 -16.32 -25.31
C TRP A 133 3.05 -15.28 -25.96
N SER A 134 1.86 -15.07 -25.39
CA SER A 134 0.84 -14.12 -25.84
C SER A 134 1.15 -12.65 -25.53
N ALA A 135 2.14 -12.35 -24.69
CA ALA A 135 2.54 -10.97 -24.41
C ALA A 135 3.13 -10.28 -25.65
N SER A 136 2.94 -8.96 -25.73
CA SER A 136 3.38 -8.16 -26.89
C SER A 136 4.90 -8.24 -27.10
N ARG A 137 5.37 -8.12 -28.34
CA ARG A 137 6.82 -8.07 -28.64
C ARG A 137 7.53 -6.94 -27.88
N ARG A 138 6.85 -5.79 -27.69
CA ARG A 138 7.38 -4.65 -26.92
C ARG A 138 7.63 -4.99 -25.45
N LYS A 139 6.79 -5.83 -24.83
CA LYS A 139 7.04 -6.30 -23.46
C LYS A 139 8.31 -7.15 -23.33
N LYS A 140 8.64 -7.90 -24.37
CA LYS A 140 9.79 -8.82 -24.38
C LYS A 140 11.07 -8.17 -24.94
N ALA A 141 11.03 -6.88 -25.27
CA ALA A 141 12.13 -6.19 -25.94
C ALA A 141 13.42 -6.19 -25.10
N ASP A 142 13.29 -6.21 -23.77
CA ASP A 142 14.40 -6.18 -22.82
C ASP A 142 14.75 -7.58 -22.27
N GLY A 143 14.23 -8.65 -22.90
CA GLY A 143 14.46 -10.04 -22.51
C GLY A 143 13.22 -10.76 -21.95
N ASN A 144 13.29 -12.09 -21.89
CA ASN A 144 12.30 -12.96 -21.26
C ASN A 144 12.95 -14.24 -20.70
N PRO A 145 13.21 -14.33 -19.38
CA PRO A 145 12.85 -13.35 -18.36
C PRO A 145 13.67 -12.06 -18.46
N ARG A 146 13.07 -10.94 -18.02
CA ARG A 146 13.76 -9.66 -17.81
C ARG A 146 14.00 -9.49 -16.31
N SER A 147 15.14 -8.95 -15.91
CA SER A 147 15.42 -8.66 -14.49
C SER A 147 15.81 -7.19 -14.29
N ILE A 148 15.38 -6.61 -13.17
CA ILE A 148 15.74 -5.27 -12.72
C ILE A 148 16.25 -5.39 -11.29
N ALA A 149 17.42 -4.81 -10.97
CA ALA A 149 17.90 -4.78 -9.60
C ALA A 149 16.97 -3.91 -8.74
N LEU A 150 16.61 -4.35 -7.53
CA LEU A 150 15.74 -3.57 -6.64
C LEU A 150 16.32 -2.20 -6.33
N ILE A 151 17.65 -2.10 -6.20
CA ILE A 151 18.37 -0.84 -5.99
C ILE A 151 18.25 0.15 -7.15
N ASP A 152 17.91 -0.32 -8.36
CA ASP A 152 17.72 0.54 -9.53
C ASP A 152 16.27 1.06 -9.64
N ILE A 153 15.36 0.51 -8.84
CA ILE A 153 13.95 0.89 -8.83
C ILE A 153 13.78 2.11 -7.93
N VAL A 154 13.29 3.20 -8.52
CA VAL A 154 13.07 4.49 -7.82
C VAL A 154 11.60 4.75 -7.52
N GLY A 155 10.69 3.90 -8.02
CA GLY A 155 9.27 4.04 -7.75
C GLY A 155 8.44 2.84 -8.18
N VAL A 156 7.34 2.66 -7.49
CA VAL A 156 6.31 1.64 -7.76
C VAL A 156 4.97 2.36 -7.85
N GLU A 157 4.25 2.14 -8.93
CA GLU A 157 2.89 2.64 -9.14
C GLU A 157 1.93 1.46 -9.23
N TRP A 158 0.77 1.60 -8.61
CA TRP A 158 -0.36 0.71 -8.82
C TRP A 158 -1.56 1.52 -9.31
N ARG A 159 -2.37 0.93 -10.18
CA ARG A 159 -3.66 1.47 -10.59
C ARG A 159 -4.74 0.38 -10.57
N PRO A 160 -5.95 0.70 -10.07
CA PRO A 160 -7.06 -0.24 -10.09
C PRO A 160 -7.59 -0.43 -11.51
N CYS A 161 -8.37 -1.49 -11.68
CA CYS A 161 -9.26 -1.68 -12.81
C CYS A 161 -10.37 -0.64 -12.75
N VAL A 162 -10.61 0.06 -13.86
CA VAL A 162 -11.67 1.08 -13.96
C VAL A 162 -12.52 0.81 -15.21
N GLY A 163 -13.79 0.46 -14.99
CA GLY A 163 -14.69 0.04 -16.05
C GLY A 163 -14.14 -1.16 -16.82
N ARG A 164 -13.88 -0.99 -18.12
CA ARG A 164 -13.29 -2.05 -18.98
C ARG A 164 -11.76 -2.03 -19.03
N ARG A 165 -11.10 -1.10 -18.32
CA ARG A 165 -9.64 -0.98 -18.33
C ARG A 165 -9.05 -1.86 -17.22
N SER A 166 -8.08 -2.69 -17.58
CA SER A 166 -7.27 -3.41 -16.61
C SER A 166 -6.44 -2.45 -15.76
N GLY A 167 -6.32 -2.79 -14.47
CA GLY A 167 -5.32 -2.23 -13.59
C GLY A 167 -3.91 -2.66 -13.97
N PHE A 168 -2.93 -2.17 -13.21
CA PHE A 168 -1.54 -2.57 -13.37
C PHE A 168 -0.70 -2.24 -12.15
N VAL A 169 0.43 -2.95 -12.02
CA VAL A 169 1.60 -2.54 -11.24
C VAL A 169 2.70 -2.15 -12.22
N ARG A 170 3.39 -1.04 -11.97
CA ARG A 170 4.45 -0.53 -12.83
C ARG A 170 5.61 -0.03 -11.99
N VAL A 171 6.82 -0.38 -12.40
CA VAL A 171 8.05 0.11 -11.76
C VAL A 171 8.75 1.15 -12.62
N SER A 172 9.43 2.07 -11.95
CA SER A 172 10.27 3.11 -12.56
C SER A 172 11.71 2.97 -12.06
N THR A 173 12.66 3.30 -12.92
CA THR A 173 14.09 3.39 -12.66
C THR A 173 14.59 4.76 -13.11
N ALA A 174 15.83 5.14 -12.78
CA ALA A 174 16.42 6.38 -13.29
C ALA A 174 16.47 6.47 -14.83
N ARG A 175 16.40 5.32 -15.52
CA ARG A 175 16.37 5.22 -17.00
C ARG A 175 14.95 5.21 -17.58
N THR A 176 13.92 5.36 -16.75
CA THR A 176 12.53 5.33 -17.21
C THR A 176 12.22 6.56 -18.07
N PRO A 177 11.72 6.38 -19.31
CA PRO A 177 11.33 7.51 -20.15
C PRO A 177 10.19 8.32 -19.53
N ILE A 178 10.18 9.63 -19.78
CA ILE A 178 9.08 10.52 -19.38
C ILE A 178 7.77 10.09 -20.05
N ASP A 179 7.79 9.88 -21.36
CA ASP A 179 6.66 9.32 -22.09
C ASP A 179 6.72 7.79 -22.05
N ARG A 180 5.80 7.19 -21.29
CA ARG A 180 5.75 5.74 -21.10
C ARG A 180 4.70 5.11 -22.00
N PRO A 181 5.00 3.94 -22.62
CA PRO A 181 3.99 3.18 -23.33
C PRO A 181 2.78 2.86 -22.44
N ARG A 182 1.64 2.62 -23.08
CA ARG A 182 0.47 2.06 -22.36
C ARG A 182 0.87 0.76 -21.65
N PRO A 183 0.33 0.43 -20.47
CA PRO A 183 0.75 -0.74 -19.68
C PRO A 183 0.82 -2.07 -20.44
N LYS A 184 -0.05 -2.29 -21.43
CA LYS A 184 -0.01 -3.50 -22.30
C LYS A 184 1.26 -3.67 -23.15
N HIS A 185 2.03 -2.59 -23.30
CA HIS A 185 3.21 -2.50 -24.13
C HIS A 185 4.45 -2.06 -23.35
N ASP A 186 4.30 -1.73 -22.06
CA ASP A 186 5.39 -1.30 -21.20
C ASP A 186 6.05 -2.54 -20.57
N PRO A 187 7.34 -2.81 -20.87
CA PRO A 187 8.02 -3.96 -20.30
C PRO A 187 8.26 -3.84 -18.79
N ALA A 188 8.09 -2.67 -18.16
CA ALA A 188 8.18 -2.55 -16.70
C ALA A 188 6.81 -2.44 -16.02
N ALA A 189 5.74 -2.83 -16.73
CA ALA A 189 4.39 -2.94 -16.19
C ALA A 189 3.88 -4.38 -16.23
N VAL A 190 3.04 -4.74 -15.27
CA VAL A 190 2.26 -5.98 -15.22
C VAL A 190 0.80 -5.59 -15.14
N ARG A 191 -0.03 -6.04 -16.09
CA ARG A 191 -1.46 -5.76 -16.06
C ARG A 191 -2.17 -6.73 -15.13
N THR A 192 -3.13 -6.22 -14.38
CA THR A 192 -3.91 -6.98 -13.42
C THR A 192 -5.36 -7.10 -13.88
N ALA A 193 -6.04 -8.10 -13.36
CA ALA A 193 -7.47 -8.28 -13.49
C ALA A 193 -8.15 -7.90 -12.17
N VAL A 194 -9.48 -7.80 -12.16
CA VAL A 194 -10.23 -7.33 -10.98
C VAL A 194 -10.02 -8.29 -9.82
N GLU A 195 -9.97 -9.58 -10.12
CA GLU A 195 -9.83 -10.68 -9.16
C GLU A 195 -8.48 -10.66 -8.41
N GLY A 196 -7.41 -10.19 -9.06
CA GLY A 196 -6.05 -10.12 -8.50
C GLY A 196 -5.61 -8.71 -8.10
N GLU A 197 -6.56 -7.77 -8.00
CA GLU A 197 -6.25 -6.36 -7.78
C GLU A 197 -5.68 -6.08 -6.38
N THR A 198 -6.26 -6.71 -5.35
CA THR A 198 -5.79 -6.63 -3.98
C THR A 198 -4.38 -7.19 -3.83
N ASP A 199 -4.13 -8.38 -4.39
CA ASP A 199 -2.80 -9.00 -4.37
C ASP A 199 -1.77 -8.13 -5.06
N ALA A 200 -2.15 -7.48 -6.17
CA ALA A 200 -1.27 -6.56 -6.87
C ALA A 200 -0.96 -5.29 -6.06
N LEU A 201 -1.93 -4.74 -5.35
CA LEU A 201 -1.72 -3.61 -4.46
C LEU A 201 -0.80 -3.98 -3.30
N PHE A 202 -1.03 -5.13 -2.66
CA PHE A 202 -0.22 -5.60 -1.54
C PHE A 202 1.20 -5.94 -1.97
N PHE A 203 1.34 -6.60 -3.13
CA PHE A 203 2.65 -6.85 -3.75
C PHE A 203 3.40 -5.54 -4.00
N ALA A 204 2.72 -4.53 -4.55
CA ALA A 204 3.33 -3.23 -4.84
C ALA A 204 3.74 -2.48 -3.55
N ALA A 205 2.92 -2.52 -2.50
CA ALA A 205 3.26 -1.96 -1.19
C ALA A 205 4.47 -2.68 -0.56
N ARG A 206 4.51 -4.01 -0.60
CA ARG A 206 5.66 -4.81 -0.15
C ARG A 206 6.91 -4.57 -0.99
N LEU A 207 6.77 -4.34 -2.30
CA LEU A 207 7.90 -4.01 -3.16
C LEU A 207 8.46 -2.63 -2.80
N LEU A 208 7.59 -1.65 -2.50
CA LEU A 208 8.00 -0.30 -2.12
C LEU A 208 8.91 -0.32 -0.87
N THR A 209 8.57 -1.12 0.15
CA THR A 209 9.41 -1.23 1.36
C THR A 209 10.76 -1.92 1.12
N ARG A 210 10.92 -2.67 0.03
CA ARG A 210 12.20 -3.29 -0.33
C ARG A 210 13.15 -2.34 -1.05
N ILE A 211 12.62 -1.33 -1.73
CA ILE A 211 13.41 -0.36 -2.50
C ILE A 211 13.65 0.93 -1.71
N GLN A 212 12.80 1.20 -0.71
CA GLN A 212 12.89 2.31 0.22
C GLN A 212 12.68 1.73 1.63
N PRO A 213 13.68 1.07 2.25
CA PRO A 213 13.50 0.47 3.57
C PRO A 213 13.32 1.50 4.70
#